data_AF-A0A016W1M1-F1
#
_entry.id   AF-A0A016W1M1-F1
#
_cell.length_a   1.000
_cell.length_b   1.000
_cell.length_c   1.000
_cell.angle_alpha   90.00
_cell.angle_beta   90.00
_cell.angle_gamma   90.00
#
_symmetry.space_group_name_H-M   'P 1'
#
loop_
_entity.id
_entity.type
_entity.pdbx_description
1 polymer ?
#
loop_
_entity_poly.entity_id
_entity_poly.type
_entity_poly.pdbx_seq_one_letter_code
_entity_poly.pdbx_strand_id
1 'polypeptide(L)'
;MQSSKRARTRFIILMGCAFGTRCTTYLRSKLTTVSIPRIYGVRLMSEHQLIAPTHKTRCYQKYGARSVFFTAGMISTISTAIMPITATYSWPAFLAARFLQGVSFGADFAAIGLIVVHWASLKQHGLFISLLSSFSQISVMFTMPVAGELCESSLGWPSVYYLHAAVSAVLFSAWFYYYRNNPAKHPAMTEIELEKIQRGKGEVKEKEPTPIRV
;
A
#
# COMPACT_ATOMS: atom_id res chain seq x y z
N MET A 1 16.25 8.78 -39.94
CA MET A 1 15.75 9.29 -38.65
C MET A 1 14.95 8.23 -37.86
N GLN A 2 15.51 7.02 -37.73
CA GLN A 2 14.82 5.83 -37.16
C GLN A 2 15.63 5.14 -36.04
N SER A 3 16.75 5.74 -35.64
CA SER A 3 17.68 5.21 -34.62
C SER A 3 17.31 5.61 -33.18
N SER A 4 16.57 6.72 -32.99
CA SER A 4 16.32 7.28 -31.65
C SER A 4 15.09 6.72 -30.89
N LYS A 5 14.37 5.71 -31.43
CA LYS A 5 13.21 5.10 -30.74
C LYS A 5 13.50 3.72 -30.14
N ARG A 6 14.70 3.15 -30.34
CA ARG A 6 15.09 1.84 -29.77
C ARG A 6 15.84 1.94 -28.43
N ALA A 7 16.12 3.16 -27.95
CA ALA A 7 16.83 3.41 -26.69
C ALA A 7 15.92 3.64 -25.47
N ARG A 8 14.61 3.92 -25.64
CA ARG A 8 13.70 4.16 -24.51
C ARG A 8 13.04 2.90 -23.94
N THR A 9 13.05 1.78 -24.67
CA THR A 9 12.48 0.51 -24.20
C THR A 9 13.50 -0.36 -23.45
N ARG A 10 14.79 0.00 -23.44
CA ARG A 10 15.83 -0.73 -22.68
C ARG A 10 16.05 -0.20 -21.27
N PHE A 11 15.54 0.98 -20.92
CA PHE A 11 15.70 1.54 -19.58
C PHE A 11 14.67 1.02 -18.57
N ILE A 12 13.50 0.56 -19.03
CA ILE A 12 12.45 -0.01 -18.17
C ILE A 12 12.71 -1.49 -17.84
N ILE A 13 13.51 -2.20 -18.66
CA ILE A 13 13.93 -3.58 -18.35
C ILE A 13 15.20 -3.62 -17.47
N LEU A 14 15.99 -2.52 -17.40
CA LEU A 14 17.22 -2.47 -16.61
C LEU A 14 17.01 -2.10 -15.13
N MET A 15 15.90 -1.46 -14.75
CA MET A 15 15.57 -1.26 -13.32
C MET A 15 14.84 -2.45 -12.68
N GLY A 16 14.55 -3.51 -13.45
CA GLY A 16 14.05 -4.79 -12.93
C GLY A 16 15.15 -5.79 -12.53
N CYS A 17 16.44 -5.44 -12.70
CA CYS A 17 17.57 -6.37 -12.51
C CYS A 17 18.52 -6.00 -11.35
N ALA A 18 18.21 -4.97 -10.55
CA ALA A 18 19.11 -4.51 -9.48
C ALA A 18 18.74 -5.01 -8.06
N PHE A 19 17.79 -5.93 -7.91
CA PHE A 19 17.49 -6.55 -6.62
C PHE A 19 17.61 -8.08 -6.69
N GLY A 20 18.78 -8.60 -6.30
CA GLY A 20 18.88 -9.91 -5.66
C GLY A 20 19.08 -11.17 -6.51
N THR A 21 19.76 -11.13 -7.66
CA THR A 21 20.13 -12.36 -8.41
C THR A 21 21.48 -12.96 -8.01
N ARG A 22 21.79 -13.02 -6.71
CA ARG A 22 22.91 -13.85 -6.19
C ARG A 22 22.54 -14.83 -5.08
N CYS A 23 21.29 -14.84 -4.61
CA CYS A 23 20.83 -15.83 -3.62
C CYS A 23 19.80 -16.83 -4.19
N THR A 24 19.43 -16.72 -5.47
CA THR A 24 18.46 -17.64 -6.12
C THR A 24 19.12 -18.76 -6.92
N THR A 25 20.44 -18.78 -7.07
CA THR A 25 21.12 -19.84 -7.84
C THR A 25 21.51 -21.05 -6.98
N TYR A 26 21.68 -20.88 -5.66
CA TYR A 26 22.03 -22.01 -4.77
C TYR A 26 20.81 -22.87 -4.40
N LEU A 27 19.62 -22.26 -4.23
CA LEU A 27 18.38 -23.02 -3.98
C LEU A 27 17.76 -23.63 -5.25
N ARG A 28 18.27 -23.30 -6.44
CA ARG A 28 17.72 -23.82 -7.71
C ARG A 28 18.17 -25.24 -8.04
N SER A 29 19.26 -25.74 -7.45
CA SER A 29 19.75 -27.10 -7.74
C SER A 29 19.13 -28.20 -6.85
N LYS A 30 18.34 -27.85 -5.83
CA LYS A 30 17.75 -28.81 -4.86
C LYS A 30 16.22 -28.91 -4.90
N LEU A 31 15.52 -28.11 -5.71
CA LEU A 31 14.04 -28.00 -5.71
C LEU A 31 13.38 -28.36 -7.06
N THR A 32 14.01 -29.24 -7.84
CA THR A 32 13.47 -29.79 -9.10
C THR A 32 12.62 -31.06 -8.93
N THR A 33 11.75 -31.12 -7.92
CA THR A 33 10.84 -32.27 -7.74
C THR A 33 9.46 -31.93 -7.18
N VAL A 34 8.95 -30.71 -7.41
CA VAL A 34 7.51 -30.44 -7.19
C VAL A 34 6.94 -29.63 -8.36
N SER A 35 6.36 -30.35 -9.31
CA SER A 35 5.50 -29.78 -10.34
C SER A 35 4.21 -29.25 -9.71
N ILE A 36 4.12 -27.94 -9.47
CA ILE A 36 2.87 -27.25 -9.11
C ILE A 36 2.42 -26.38 -10.30
N PRO A 37 1.18 -26.49 -10.78
CA PRO A 37 0.71 -25.75 -11.96
C PRO A 37 0.58 -24.25 -11.64
N ARG A 38 1.51 -23.48 -12.18
CA ARG A 38 1.70 -22.01 -12.01
C ARG A 38 0.61 -21.14 -12.66
N ILE A 39 -0.44 -21.72 -13.24
CA ILE A 39 -1.44 -20.97 -14.06
C ILE A 39 -2.74 -20.68 -13.29
N TYR A 40 -3.11 -21.49 -12.29
CA TYR A 40 -4.37 -21.28 -11.55
C TYR A 40 -4.28 -20.18 -10.48
N GLY A 41 -3.09 -19.94 -9.90
CA GLY A 41 -2.92 -18.97 -8.80
C GLY A 41 -3.07 -17.51 -9.22
N VAL A 42 -2.65 -17.13 -10.43
CA VAL A 42 -2.73 -15.74 -10.91
C VAL A 42 -4.16 -15.39 -11.34
N ARG A 43 -4.92 -16.37 -11.83
CA ARG A 43 -6.30 -16.14 -12.31
C ARG A 43 -7.31 -16.05 -11.17
N LEU A 44 -7.14 -16.82 -10.08
CA LEU A 44 -7.97 -16.67 -8.87
C LEU A 44 -7.80 -15.29 -8.20
N MET A 45 -6.60 -14.70 -8.27
CA MET A 45 -6.36 -13.36 -7.72
C MET A 45 -7.08 -12.25 -8.52
N SER A 46 -7.39 -12.52 -9.80
CA SER A 46 -8.14 -11.59 -10.66
C SER A 46 -9.66 -11.61 -10.41
N GLU A 47 -10.23 -12.74 -10.00
CA GLU A 47 -11.68 -12.87 -9.74
C GLU A 47 -12.07 -12.33 -8.35
N HIS A 48 -11.21 -12.49 -7.33
CA HIS A 48 -11.42 -11.85 -6.03
C HIS A 48 -11.28 -10.31 -6.06
N GLN A 49 -10.67 -9.75 -7.11
CA GLN A 49 -10.53 -8.31 -7.29
C GLN A 49 -11.85 -7.63 -7.72
N LEU A 50 -12.88 -8.38 -8.14
CA LEU A 50 -14.19 -7.83 -8.55
C LEU A 50 -15.20 -7.72 -7.40
N ILE A 51 -15.06 -8.53 -6.34
CA ILE A 51 -15.97 -8.53 -5.18
C ILE A 51 -15.39 -7.69 -4.03
N ALA A 52 -14.06 -7.63 -3.88
CA ALA A 52 -13.40 -6.77 -2.90
C ALA A 52 -13.66 -5.25 -3.04
N PRO A 53 -13.89 -4.66 -4.23
CA PRO A 53 -14.13 -3.23 -4.37
C PRO A 53 -15.42 -2.83 -3.67
N THR A 54 -16.50 -3.61 -3.74
CA THR A 54 -17.80 -3.20 -3.22
C THR A 54 -17.81 -3.15 -1.69
N HIS A 55 -17.23 -4.14 -1.01
CA HIS A 55 -17.16 -4.16 0.45
C HIS A 55 -16.18 -3.11 1.00
N LYS A 56 -14.98 -2.98 0.40
CA LYS A 56 -14.01 -1.95 0.81
C LYS A 56 -14.59 -0.55 0.63
N THR A 57 -15.25 -0.28 -0.50
CA THR A 57 -15.86 1.04 -0.77
C THR A 57 -16.97 1.37 0.22
N ARG A 58 -17.73 0.37 0.72
CA ARG A 58 -18.77 0.58 1.74
C ARG A 58 -18.20 1.07 3.09
N CYS A 59 -17.10 0.48 3.54
CA CYS A 59 -16.44 0.89 4.79
C CYS A 59 -15.92 2.33 4.69
N TYR A 60 -15.29 2.67 3.56
CA TYR A 60 -14.80 4.02 3.31
C TYR A 60 -15.92 5.05 3.19
N GLN A 61 -17.07 4.70 2.64
CA GLN A 61 -18.22 5.61 2.57
C GLN A 61 -18.85 5.89 3.94
N LYS A 62 -18.79 4.94 4.89
CA LYS A 62 -19.41 5.10 6.21
C LYS A 62 -18.47 5.72 7.25
N TYR A 63 -17.18 5.38 7.22
CA TYR A 63 -16.20 5.80 8.24
C TYR A 63 -15.15 6.81 7.73
N GLY A 64 -15.11 7.06 6.42
CA GLY A 64 -14.15 7.96 5.77
C GLY A 64 -12.73 7.39 5.70
N ALA A 65 -11.90 8.00 4.85
CA ALA A 65 -10.52 7.54 4.60
C ALA A 65 -9.60 7.63 5.83
N ARG A 66 -9.79 8.65 6.68
CA ARG A 66 -8.98 8.88 7.89
C ARG A 66 -9.00 7.68 8.85
N SER A 67 -10.19 7.25 9.25
CA SER A 67 -10.35 6.18 10.26
C SER A 67 -9.98 4.81 9.68
N VAL A 68 -10.44 4.52 8.46
CA VAL A 68 -10.21 3.21 7.81
C VAL A 68 -8.72 2.99 7.50
N PHE A 69 -8.02 4.01 6.99
CA PHE A 69 -6.59 3.88 6.72
C PHE A 69 -5.77 3.76 8.01
N PHE A 70 -6.17 4.49 9.07
CA PHE A 70 -5.53 4.35 10.37
C PHE A 70 -5.71 2.95 10.97
N THR A 71 -6.93 2.41 10.99
CA THR A 71 -7.17 1.08 11.56
C THR A 71 -6.48 -0.01 10.76
N ALA A 72 -6.49 0.05 9.42
CA ALA A 72 -5.72 -0.87 8.57
C ALA A 72 -4.21 -0.75 8.83
N GLY A 73 -3.68 0.47 8.95
CA GLY A 73 -2.28 0.73 9.27
C GLY A 73 -1.86 0.19 10.64
N MET A 74 -2.72 0.31 11.65
CA MET A 74 -2.47 -0.24 12.99
C MET A 74 -2.48 -1.77 12.98
N ILE A 75 -3.41 -2.41 12.26
CA ILE A 75 -3.43 -3.88 12.09
C ILE A 75 -2.13 -4.35 11.43
N SER A 76 -1.68 -3.67 10.37
CA SER A 76 -0.41 -3.95 9.70
C SER A 76 0.79 -3.79 10.64
N THR A 77 0.81 -2.73 11.44
CA THR A 77 1.87 -2.45 12.41
C THR A 77 1.98 -3.52 13.47
N ILE A 78 0.86 -3.91 14.08
CA ILE A 78 0.81 -4.98 15.09
C ILE A 78 1.24 -6.31 14.49
N SER A 79 0.74 -6.62 13.28
CA SER A 79 1.13 -7.83 12.55
C SER A 79 2.62 -7.86 12.26
N THR A 80 3.23 -6.72 11.93
CA THR A 80 4.68 -6.59 11.70
C THR A 80 5.48 -6.77 13.00
N ALA A 81 5.00 -6.23 14.12
CA ALA A 81 5.67 -6.36 15.42
C ALA A 81 5.65 -7.80 15.97
N ILE A 82 4.57 -8.56 15.72
CA ILE A 82 4.43 -9.95 16.21
C ILE A 82 5.14 -10.98 15.32
N MET A 83 5.56 -10.60 14.11
CA MET A 83 6.25 -11.49 13.17
C MET A 83 7.49 -12.19 13.73
N PRO A 84 8.46 -11.50 14.37
CA PRO A 84 9.63 -12.18 14.93
C PRO A 84 9.27 -13.24 15.97
N ILE A 85 8.25 -12.98 16.80
CA ILE A 85 7.77 -13.90 17.85
C ILE A 85 7.08 -15.13 17.22
N THR A 86 6.19 -14.89 16.25
CA THR A 86 5.44 -15.97 15.58
C THR A 86 6.35 -16.84 14.73
N ALA A 87 7.40 -16.27 14.13
CA ALA A 87 8.39 -17.01 13.35
C ALA A 87 9.13 -18.07 14.18
N THR A 88 9.38 -17.80 15.47
CA THR A 88 10.03 -18.77 16.37
C THR A 88 9.05 -19.77 16.98
N TYR A 89 7.77 -19.39 17.15
CA TYR A 89 6.80 -20.20 17.90
C TYR A 89 5.97 -21.15 17.02
N SER A 90 5.43 -20.67 15.90
CA SER A 90 4.58 -21.51 15.04
C SER A 90 4.40 -20.96 13.61
N TRP A 91 4.56 -21.85 12.62
CA TRP A 91 4.37 -21.52 11.20
C TRP A 91 2.95 -21.01 10.86
N PRO A 92 1.85 -21.60 11.36
CA PRO A 92 0.50 -21.12 11.03
C PRO A 92 0.23 -19.70 11.57
N ALA A 93 0.72 -19.36 12.75
CA ALA A 93 0.55 -18.01 13.30
C ALA A 93 1.32 -16.97 12.48
N PHE A 94 2.52 -17.31 12.02
CA PHE A 94 3.29 -16.47 11.11
C PHE A 94 2.55 -16.22 9.79
N LEU A 95 1.94 -17.27 9.22
CA LEU A 95 1.15 -17.14 8.00
C LEU A 95 -0.10 -16.27 8.21
N ALA A 96 -0.77 -16.41 9.36
CA ALA A 96 -1.91 -15.56 9.73
C ALA A 96 -1.51 -14.08 9.85
N ALA A 97 -0.37 -13.77 10.49
CA ALA A 97 0.14 -12.40 10.57
C ALA A 97 0.43 -11.81 9.18
N ARG A 98 1.01 -12.61 8.27
CA ARG A 98 1.23 -12.21 6.87
C ARG A 98 -0.06 -11.97 6.10
N PHE A 99 -1.07 -12.79 6.34
CA PHE A 99 -2.39 -12.59 5.73
C PHE A 99 -3.02 -11.27 6.19
N LEU A 100 -2.98 -10.96 7.48
CA LEU A 100 -3.48 -9.69 8.03
C LEU A 100 -2.74 -8.47 7.46
N GLN A 101 -1.43 -8.58 7.28
CA GLN A 101 -0.61 -7.54 6.64
C GLN A 101 -1.04 -7.33 5.18
N GLY A 102 -1.30 -8.42 4.43
CA GLY A 102 -1.78 -8.34 3.05
C GLY A 102 -3.16 -7.72 2.91
N VAL A 103 -4.09 -8.04 3.83
CA VAL A 103 -5.42 -7.40 3.89
C VAL A 103 -5.28 -5.89 4.09
N SER A 104 -4.40 -5.48 5.00
CA SER A 104 -4.12 -4.08 5.32
C SER A 104 -3.52 -3.33 4.13
N PHE A 105 -2.55 -3.91 3.43
CA PHE A 105 -1.94 -3.32 2.23
C PHE A 105 -2.98 -3.04 1.12
N GLY A 106 -3.99 -3.90 1.02
CA GLY A 106 -5.09 -3.68 0.09
C GLY A 106 -5.99 -2.50 0.44
N ALA A 107 -5.92 -1.93 1.66
CA ALA A 107 -6.63 -0.71 2.03
C ALA A 107 -5.91 0.54 1.50
N ASP A 108 -4.59 0.49 1.33
CA ASP A 108 -3.76 1.62 0.91
C ASP A 108 -4.16 2.16 -0.47
N PHE A 109 -4.34 1.26 -1.46
CA PHE A 109 -4.76 1.66 -2.81
C PHE A 109 -6.17 2.27 -2.83
N ALA A 110 -7.07 1.82 -1.95
CA ALA A 110 -8.40 2.41 -1.83
C ALA A 110 -8.32 3.81 -1.19
N ALA A 111 -7.45 4.00 -0.19
CA ALA A 111 -7.20 5.31 0.41
C ALA A 111 -6.62 6.29 -0.62
N ILE A 112 -5.63 5.87 -1.42
CA ILE A 112 -5.05 6.67 -2.52
C ILE A 112 -6.16 7.17 -3.46
N GLY A 113 -7.03 6.26 -3.93
CA GLY A 113 -8.14 6.64 -4.80
C GLY A 113 -9.07 7.69 -4.18
N LEU A 114 -9.43 7.54 -2.91
CA LEU A 114 -10.28 8.49 -2.20
C LEU A 114 -9.60 9.85 -1.98
N ILE A 115 -8.33 9.85 -1.59
CA ILE A 115 -7.55 11.08 -1.40
C ILE A 115 -7.54 11.85 -2.71
N VAL A 116 -7.24 11.21 -3.83
CA VAL A 116 -7.21 11.85 -5.15
C VAL A 116 -8.57 12.47 -5.47
N VAL A 117 -9.66 11.71 -5.31
CA VAL A 117 -11.01 12.20 -5.63
C VAL A 117 -11.41 13.41 -4.78
N HIS A 118 -11.01 13.48 -3.51
CA HIS A 118 -11.40 14.59 -2.63
C HIS A 118 -10.44 15.77 -2.70
N TRP A 119 -9.13 15.53 -2.78
CA TRP A 119 -8.07 16.53 -2.62
C TRP A 119 -7.43 17.00 -3.92
N ALA A 120 -7.41 16.18 -4.98
CA ALA A 120 -6.82 16.59 -6.25
C ALA A 120 -7.84 17.31 -7.13
N SER A 121 -7.37 18.29 -7.93
CA SER A 121 -8.18 18.86 -9.01
C SER A 121 -8.28 17.87 -10.18
N LEU A 122 -9.42 17.84 -10.88
CA LEU A 122 -9.66 16.88 -11.99
C LEU A 122 -8.55 16.89 -13.04
N LYS A 123 -8.00 18.07 -13.36
CA LYS A 123 -6.90 18.21 -14.34
C LYS A 123 -5.60 17.55 -13.90
N GLN A 124 -5.39 17.39 -12.59
CA GLN A 124 -4.15 16.90 -11.98
C GLN A 124 -4.30 15.52 -11.33
N HIS A 125 -5.46 14.86 -11.47
CA HIS A 125 -5.70 13.51 -10.92
C HIS A 125 -4.59 12.52 -11.31
N GLY A 126 -4.18 12.49 -12.58
CA GLY A 126 -3.13 11.59 -13.06
C GLY A 126 -1.80 11.80 -12.35
N LEU A 127 -1.37 13.06 -12.16
CA LEU A 127 -0.14 13.38 -11.45
C LEU A 127 -0.21 12.97 -9.98
N PHE A 128 -1.34 13.24 -9.31
CA PHE A 128 -1.54 12.84 -7.92
C PHE A 128 -1.50 11.31 -7.74
N ILE A 129 -2.14 10.54 -8.63
CA ILE A 129 -2.10 9.07 -8.58
C ILE A 129 -0.68 8.57 -8.79
N SER A 130 0.04 9.08 -9.78
CA SER A 130 1.42 8.68 -10.06
C SER A 130 2.35 9.00 -8.88
N LEU A 131 2.24 10.18 -8.30
CA LEU A 131 3.01 10.58 -7.12
C LEU A 131 2.70 9.67 -5.92
N LEU A 132 1.42 9.49 -5.61
CA LEU A 132 0.97 8.65 -4.50
C LEU A 132 1.25 7.16 -4.70
N SER A 133 1.46 6.67 -5.92
CA SER A 133 1.83 5.27 -6.19
C SER A 133 3.33 5.03 -6.15
N SER A 134 4.14 6.09 -6.33
CA SER A 134 5.61 6.02 -6.37
C SER A 134 6.23 5.64 -5.02
N PHE A 135 5.52 5.84 -3.90
CA PHE A 135 5.97 5.45 -2.56
C PHE A 135 6.38 3.98 -2.46
N SER A 136 5.72 3.10 -3.23
CA SER A 136 5.96 1.65 -3.21
C SER A 136 7.38 1.27 -3.62
N GLN A 137 7.99 2.04 -4.54
CA GLN A 137 9.36 1.83 -4.97
C GLN A 137 10.35 2.54 -4.06
N ILE A 138 10.00 3.76 -3.64
CA ILE A 138 10.83 4.58 -2.75
C ILE A 138 11.04 3.86 -1.41
N SER A 139 10.01 3.26 -0.83
CA SER A 139 10.12 2.54 0.44
C SER A 139 11.12 1.39 0.37
N VAL A 140 11.08 0.58 -0.70
CA VAL A 140 12.00 -0.55 -0.90
C VAL A 140 13.45 -0.08 -1.03
N MET A 141 13.69 1.06 -1.68
CA MET A 141 15.04 1.64 -1.80
C MET A 141 15.67 1.94 -0.44
N PHE A 142 14.89 2.33 0.57
CA PHE A 142 15.38 2.59 1.92
C PHE A 142 15.35 1.34 2.81
N THR A 143 14.26 0.57 2.77
CA THR A 143 14.06 -0.60 3.63
C THR A 143 15.15 -1.66 3.42
N MET A 144 15.58 -1.89 2.18
CA MET A 144 16.47 -2.99 1.87
C MET A 144 17.91 -2.79 2.37
N PRO A 145 18.59 -1.64 2.14
CA PRO A 145 19.90 -1.38 2.76
C PRO A 145 19.84 -1.39 4.29
N VAL A 146 18.82 -0.74 4.87
CA VAL A 146 18.64 -0.70 6.33
C VAL A 146 18.45 -2.09 6.91
N ALA A 147 17.68 -2.95 6.24
CA ALA A 147 17.53 -4.34 6.65
C ALA A 147 18.85 -5.12 6.55
N GLY A 148 19.68 -4.86 5.53
CA GLY A 148 21.00 -5.47 5.39
C GLY A 148 21.91 -5.17 6.58
N GLU A 149 22.09 -3.88 6.90
CA GLU A 149 22.93 -3.44 8.02
C GLU A 149 22.43 -3.96 9.38
N LEU A 150 21.11 -3.94 9.60
CA LEU A 150 20.51 -4.42 10.84
C LEU A 150 20.62 -5.93 11.01
N CYS A 151 20.53 -6.70 9.92
CA CYS A 151 20.69 -8.16 9.97
C CYS A 151 22.11 -8.58 10.35
N GLU A 152 23.14 -7.84 9.91
CA GLU A 152 24.54 -8.08 10.27
C GLU A 152 24.90 -7.55 11.67
N SER A 153 24.11 -6.61 12.20
CA SER A 153 24.30 -6.10 13.55
C SER A 153 24.02 -7.16 14.63
N SER A 154 24.50 -6.93 15.86
CA SER A 154 24.28 -7.81 17.00
C SER A 154 22.79 -7.96 17.41
N LEU A 155 21.90 -7.11 16.87
CA LEU A 155 20.47 -7.15 17.11
C LEU A 155 19.74 -8.17 16.20
N GLY A 156 20.42 -8.63 15.14
CA GLY A 156 19.93 -9.62 14.20
C GLY A 156 18.69 -9.19 13.41
N TRP A 157 18.15 -10.13 12.64
CA TRP A 157 16.98 -9.91 11.77
C TRP A 157 15.67 -9.48 12.47
N PRO A 158 15.37 -9.83 13.75
CA PRO A 158 14.14 -9.37 14.42
C PRO A 158 14.08 -7.84 14.56
N SER A 159 15.24 -7.19 14.69
CA SER A 159 15.35 -5.74 14.84
C SER A 159 14.74 -4.96 13.67
N VAL A 160 14.84 -5.51 12.45
CA VAL A 160 14.27 -4.93 11.23
C VAL A 160 12.75 -4.80 11.35
N TYR A 161 12.08 -5.83 11.88
CA TYR A 161 10.64 -5.85 12.05
C TYR A 161 10.18 -4.85 13.11
N TYR A 162 10.89 -4.76 14.23
CA TYR A 162 10.59 -3.78 15.27
C TYR A 162 10.82 -2.34 14.80
N LEU A 163 11.89 -2.08 14.04
CA LEU A 163 12.12 -0.76 13.45
C LEU A 163 11.00 -0.38 12.49
N HIS A 164 10.61 -1.28 11.59
CA HIS A 164 9.51 -1.03 10.65
C HIS A 164 8.19 -0.79 11.37
N ALA A 165 7.89 -1.57 12.42
CA ALA A 165 6.69 -1.38 13.23
C ALA A 165 6.69 -0.04 13.98
N ALA A 166 7.84 0.38 14.51
CA ALA A 166 7.96 1.68 15.19
C ALA A 166 7.74 2.85 14.21
N VAL A 167 8.42 2.81 13.06
CA VAL A 167 8.26 3.83 12.01
C VAL A 167 6.82 3.87 11.49
N SER A 168 6.20 2.70 11.24
CA SER A 168 4.82 2.66 10.77
C SER A 168 3.84 3.17 11.82
N ALA A 169 4.02 2.84 13.11
CA ALA A 169 3.21 3.37 14.20
C ALA A 169 3.22 4.90 14.24
N VAL A 170 4.39 5.51 14.12
CA VAL A 170 4.55 6.98 14.12
C VAL A 170 3.87 7.58 12.89
N LEU A 171 4.08 7.02 11.70
CA LEU A 171 3.51 7.54 10.46
C LEU A 171 1.98 7.43 10.43
N PHE A 172 1.40 6.29 10.85
CA PHE A 172 -0.06 6.14 10.91
C PHE A 172 -0.67 7.02 12.01
N SER A 173 0.01 7.21 13.13
CA SER A 173 -0.44 8.16 14.16
C SER A 173 -0.41 9.59 13.64
N ALA A 174 0.68 10.01 12.97
CA ALA A 174 0.77 11.32 12.32
C ALA A 174 -0.34 11.50 11.28
N TRP A 175 -0.61 10.49 10.45
CA TRP A 175 -1.74 10.49 9.52
C TRP A 175 -3.06 10.75 10.23
N PHE A 176 -3.31 10.04 11.34
CA PHE A 176 -4.54 10.22 12.10
C PHE A 176 -4.68 11.67 12.59
N TYR A 177 -3.62 12.32 13.06
CA TYR A 177 -3.70 13.71 13.53
C TYR A 177 -3.86 14.74 12.40
N TYR A 178 -3.06 14.61 11.33
CA TYR A 178 -2.99 15.60 10.24
C TYR A 178 -4.12 15.44 9.21
N TYR A 179 -4.40 14.22 8.76
CA TYR A 179 -5.30 14.02 7.63
C TYR A 179 -6.76 14.29 7.98
N ARG A 180 -7.48 14.98 7.07
CA ARG A 180 -8.92 15.22 7.17
C ARG A 180 -9.63 14.68 5.93
N ASN A 181 -10.83 14.15 6.12
CA ASN A 181 -11.61 13.58 5.01
C ASN A 181 -12.14 14.65 4.06
N ASN A 182 -12.51 15.81 4.60
CA ASN A 182 -13.04 16.92 3.82
C ASN A 182 -11.99 18.04 3.77
N PRO A 183 -11.54 18.47 2.57
CA PRO A 183 -10.60 19.59 2.44
C PRO A 183 -11.13 20.87 3.08
N ALA A 184 -12.43 21.15 3.02
CA ALA A 184 -13.02 22.36 3.62
C ALA A 184 -12.87 22.45 5.15
N LYS A 185 -12.63 21.31 5.83
CA LYS A 185 -12.44 21.24 7.29
C LYS A 185 -10.96 21.30 7.70
N HIS A 186 -10.04 21.47 6.74
CA HIS A 186 -8.61 21.47 7.02
C HIS A 186 -8.13 22.91 7.32
N PRO A 187 -7.42 23.14 8.43
CA PRO A 187 -7.07 24.50 8.88
C PRO A 187 -6.14 25.25 7.92
N ALA A 188 -5.37 24.54 7.09
CA ALA A 188 -4.46 25.13 6.11
C ALA A 188 -5.10 25.36 4.72
N MET A 189 -6.40 25.10 4.53
CA MET A 189 -7.06 25.25 3.23
C MET A 189 -7.55 26.68 3.03
N THR A 190 -7.19 27.27 1.89
CA THR A 190 -7.66 28.60 1.46
C THR A 190 -8.89 28.47 0.57
N GLU A 191 -9.81 29.44 0.60
CA GLU A 191 -11.02 29.43 -0.25
C GLU A 191 -10.70 29.30 -1.75
N ILE A 192 -9.64 29.98 -2.21
CA ILE A 192 -9.17 29.91 -3.61
C ILE A 192 -8.72 28.49 -3.99
N GLU A 193 -8.08 27.76 -3.07
CA GLU A 193 -7.64 26.39 -3.32
C GLU A 193 -8.82 25.43 -3.31
N LEU A 194 -9.77 25.63 -2.39
CA LEU A 194 -10.99 24.84 -2.31
C LEU A 194 -11.81 24.98 -3.59
N GLU A 195 -11.97 26.20 -4.12
CA GLU A 195 -12.65 26.45 -5.39
C GLU A 195 -11.95 25.71 -6.55
N LYS A 196 -10.61 25.76 -6.62
CA LYS A 196 -9.82 25.03 -7.64
C LYS A 196 -10.00 23.51 -7.57
N ILE A 197 -10.14 22.95 -6.37
CA ILE A 197 -10.39 21.52 -6.16
C ILE A 197 -11.82 21.15 -6.56
N GLN A 198 -12.81 21.97 -6.22
CA GLN A 198 -14.22 21.72 -6.48
C GLN A 198 -14.64 22.02 -7.93
N ARG A 199 -13.93 22.92 -8.61
CA ARG A 199 -14.24 23.33 -9.99
C ARG A 199 -14.29 22.13 -10.94
N GLY A 200 -15.48 21.89 -11.49
CA GLY A 200 -15.74 20.80 -12.44
C GLY A 200 -16.04 19.45 -11.78
N LYS A 201 -15.99 19.34 -10.45
CA LYS A 201 -16.59 18.21 -9.73
C LYS A 201 -18.10 18.48 -9.65
N GLY A 202 -18.93 17.54 -10.10
CA GLY A 202 -20.36 17.62 -9.84
C GLY A 202 -20.60 17.68 -8.32
N GLU A 203 -21.67 18.33 -7.86
CA GLU A 203 -22.01 18.39 -6.44
C GLU A 203 -22.04 16.97 -5.84
N VAL A 204 -20.98 16.59 -5.10
CA VAL A 204 -20.99 15.38 -4.29
C VAL A 204 -21.79 15.72 -3.05
N LYS A 205 -23.13 15.68 -3.15
CA LYS A 205 -24.00 15.77 -1.98
C LYS A 205 -23.59 14.67 -1.00
N GLU A 206 -23.20 15.07 0.20
CA GLU A 206 -23.05 14.17 1.34
C GLU A 206 -24.36 13.38 1.44
N LYS A 207 -24.30 12.07 1.17
CA LYS A 207 -25.49 11.21 1.14
C LYS A 207 -26.09 11.23 2.55
N GLU A 208 -27.24 11.89 2.70
CA GLU A 208 -28.15 11.62 3.80
C GLU A 208 -28.40 10.10 3.89
N PRO A 209 -28.48 9.53 5.11
CA PRO A 209 -28.71 8.10 5.27
C PRO A 209 -30.08 7.76 4.66
N THR A 210 -30.08 7.06 3.53
CA THR A 210 -31.31 6.56 2.93
C THR A 210 -32.01 5.64 3.94
N PRO A 211 -33.29 5.90 4.29
CA PRO A 211 -34.02 5.05 5.22
C PRO A 211 -34.06 3.63 4.67
N ILE A 212 -33.57 2.67 5.46
CA ILE A 212 -33.61 1.26 5.12
C ILE A 212 -35.08 0.85 5.16
N ARG A 213 -35.66 0.55 4.01
CA ARG A 213 -37.00 -0.05 3.96
C ARG A 213 -36.82 -1.50 4.43
N VAL A 214 -37.26 -1.76 5.67
CA VAL A 214 -37.27 -3.07 6.34
C VAL A 214 -38.26 -3.98 5.62
#